data_AF-A0A3D8QN50-F1
#
_entry.id   AF-A0A3D8QN50-F1
#
_cell.length_a   1.000
_cell.length_b   1.000
_cell.length_c   1.000
_cell.angle_alpha   90.00
_cell.angle_beta   90.00
_cell.angle_gamma   90.00
#
_symmetry.space_group_name_H-M   'P 1'
#
loop_
_entity.id
_entity.type
_entity.pdbx_description
1 polymer ?
#
loop_
_entity_poly.entity_id
_entity_poly.type
_entity_poly.pdbx_seq_one_letter_code
_entity_poly.pdbx_strand_id
1 'polypeptide(L)'
;MAFNTSSSDIESLPAGFDIRVITKERPPVKGESCWGFTLSRHNRLHALVMGEYWSSISLPVIVFVEPNPGEERLFTLVERPDIEEAMARTDVPQVGQRSVGWMLHPDMKDGKIKVWKGPGVVTTVSTDFKLEMVKPFKRDDPRHLSNWPAGLFGRLLRARLEELEAQDQQAPAGQAPDPAIARIQQMLERLSVDQSDETLPDAPPPDHPEGNSQ
;
A
#
# COMPACT_ATOMS: atom_id res chain seq x y z
N MET A 1 -17.61 -24.97 17.81
CA MET A 1 -18.15 -23.77 18.49
C MET A 1 -18.23 -22.68 17.44
N ALA A 2 -19.41 -22.15 17.18
CA ALA A 2 -19.61 -21.07 16.21
C ALA A 2 -19.18 -19.75 16.87
N PHE A 3 -18.26 -19.02 16.26
CA PHE A 3 -17.95 -17.65 16.66
C PHE A 3 -19.05 -16.75 16.11
N ASN A 4 -19.96 -16.38 17.01
CA ASN A 4 -20.91 -15.30 16.78
C ASN A 4 -20.14 -13.99 16.95
N THR A 5 -19.64 -13.41 15.87
CA THR A 5 -19.09 -12.05 15.88
C THR A 5 -20.21 -11.08 15.55
N SER A 6 -20.92 -10.63 16.59
CA SER A 6 -21.75 -9.43 16.45
C SER A 6 -20.84 -8.26 16.09
N SER A 7 -21.28 -7.46 15.13
CA SER A 7 -20.64 -6.24 14.62
C SER A 7 -20.40 -5.12 15.66
N SER A 8 -20.63 -5.41 16.95
CA SER A 8 -20.55 -4.49 18.08
C SER A 8 -19.16 -4.38 18.71
N ASP A 9 -18.25 -5.33 18.48
CA ASP A 9 -16.94 -5.38 19.17
C ASP A 9 -15.82 -4.64 18.41
N ILE A 10 -16.16 -3.87 17.37
CA ILE A 10 -15.23 -2.91 16.74
C ILE A 10 -15.25 -1.62 17.58
N GLU A 11 -14.95 -1.74 18.88
CA GLU A 11 -14.84 -0.60 19.78
C GLU A 11 -13.65 0.27 19.37
N SER A 12 -14.00 1.34 18.67
CA SER A 12 -13.21 2.51 18.32
C SER A 12 -12.00 2.26 17.41
N LEU A 13 -12.28 2.19 16.11
CA LEU A 13 -11.32 2.67 15.12
C LEU A 13 -10.78 4.05 15.58
N PRO A 14 -9.46 4.27 15.56
CA PRO A 14 -8.90 5.55 15.97
C PRO A 14 -9.56 6.72 15.23
N ALA A 15 -9.74 7.85 15.92
CA ALA A 15 -10.32 9.04 15.30
C ALA A 15 -9.59 9.41 14.00
N GLY A 16 -10.36 9.71 12.95
CA GLY A 16 -9.84 9.99 11.61
C GLY A 16 -9.55 8.74 10.77
N PHE A 17 -9.85 7.53 11.24
CA PHE A 17 -9.84 6.33 10.41
C PHE A 17 -11.22 6.03 9.84
N ASP A 18 -11.33 5.96 8.51
CA ASP A 18 -12.53 5.51 7.79
C ASP A 18 -12.11 4.39 6.82
N ILE A 19 -12.72 3.22 6.96
CA ILE A 19 -12.41 2.07 6.11
C ILE A 19 -12.66 2.37 4.63
N ARG A 20 -13.65 3.24 4.32
CA ARG A 20 -14.01 3.64 2.94
C ARG A 20 -12.92 4.45 2.25
N VAL A 21 -12.07 5.13 3.02
CA VAL A 21 -10.88 5.81 2.50
C VAL A 21 -9.79 4.79 2.16
N ILE A 22 -9.60 3.80 3.05
CA ILE A 22 -8.59 2.74 2.86
C ILE A 22 -8.95 1.83 1.67
N THR A 23 -10.23 1.51 1.50
CA THR A 23 -10.76 0.73 0.37
C THR A 23 -10.94 1.59 -0.89
N LYS A 24 -10.59 2.89 -0.86
CA LYS A 24 -10.69 3.84 -1.97
C LYS A 24 -12.11 3.94 -2.57
N GLU A 25 -13.14 3.78 -1.75
CA GLU A 25 -14.53 4.04 -2.12
C GLU A 25 -14.80 5.55 -2.21
N ARG A 26 -14.03 6.35 -1.46
CA ARG A 26 -14.05 7.81 -1.53
C ARG A 26 -12.64 8.37 -1.34
N PRO A 27 -12.35 9.60 -1.83
CA PRO A 27 -11.09 10.25 -1.55
C PRO A 27 -10.96 10.62 -0.06
N PRO A 28 -9.73 10.68 0.48
CA PRO A 28 -9.48 11.20 1.82
C PRO A 28 -9.69 12.71 1.88
N VAL A 29 -10.12 13.22 3.03
CA VAL A 29 -10.04 14.64 3.39
C VAL A 29 -8.91 14.89 4.37
N LYS A 30 -8.42 16.14 4.42
CA LYS A 30 -7.24 16.51 5.22
C LYS A 30 -7.41 16.10 6.68
N GLY A 31 -6.44 15.35 7.22
CA GLY A 31 -6.48 14.82 8.59
C GLY A 31 -6.93 13.36 8.69
N GLU A 32 -7.51 12.78 7.65
CA GLU A 32 -7.92 11.37 7.66
C GLU A 32 -6.74 10.42 7.47
N SER A 33 -6.87 9.22 8.01
CA SER A 33 -5.91 8.13 7.83
C SER A 33 -6.11 7.51 6.45
N CYS A 34 -5.06 7.51 5.64
CA CYS A 34 -5.07 6.84 4.34
C CYS A 34 -3.71 6.21 4.00
N TRP A 35 -3.71 5.40 2.95
CA TRP A 35 -2.48 4.96 2.31
C TRP A 35 -2.11 5.94 1.20
N GLY A 36 -0.85 6.32 1.12
CA GLY A 36 -0.38 7.20 0.06
C GLY A 36 1.13 7.24 -0.07
N PHE A 37 1.62 8.38 -0.51
CA PHE A 37 3.03 8.66 -0.71
C PHE A 37 3.56 9.59 0.37
N THR A 38 4.85 9.48 0.69
CA THR A 38 5.52 10.41 1.61
C THR A 38 6.90 10.78 1.09
N LEU A 39 7.36 11.97 1.45
CA LEU A 39 8.76 12.35 1.29
C LEU A 39 9.51 12.10 2.60
N SER A 40 10.69 11.49 2.52
CA SER A 40 11.61 11.42 3.65
C SER A 40 12.24 12.78 3.95
N ARG A 41 13.01 12.88 5.04
CA ARG A 41 13.80 14.08 5.38
C ARG A 41 14.80 14.50 4.28
N HIS A 42 15.15 13.58 3.39
CA HIS A 42 16.04 13.82 2.24
C HIS A 42 15.24 14.01 0.93
N ASN A 43 13.94 14.33 1.02
CA ASN A 43 13.05 14.52 -0.13
C ASN A 43 12.93 13.32 -1.09
N ARG A 44 13.14 12.09 -0.59
CA ARG A 44 12.94 10.85 -1.36
C ARG A 44 11.52 10.33 -1.22
N LEU A 45 10.93 9.89 -2.32
CA LEU A 45 9.56 9.43 -2.41
C LEU A 45 9.43 7.95 -1.99
N HIS A 46 8.49 7.71 -1.09
CA HIS A 46 8.03 6.38 -0.70
C HIS A 46 6.54 6.26 -1.03
N ALA A 47 6.09 5.06 -1.38
CA ALA A 47 4.72 4.73 -1.71
C ALA A 47 4.14 3.71 -0.72
N LEU A 48 2.82 3.53 -0.77
CA LEU A 48 2.05 2.63 0.09
C LEU A 48 2.40 2.81 1.58
N VAL A 49 2.54 4.06 2.01
CA VAL A 49 2.76 4.40 3.42
C VAL A 49 1.44 4.83 4.04
N MET A 50 1.11 4.30 5.21
CA MET A 50 -0.05 4.74 5.96
C MET A 50 0.27 6.01 6.77
N GLY A 51 -0.62 6.99 6.75
CA GLY A 51 -0.44 8.24 7.46
C GLY A 51 -1.65 9.15 7.42
N GLU A 52 -1.48 10.34 7.96
CA GLU A 52 -2.47 11.42 7.89
C GLU A 52 -2.42 12.07 6.50
N TYR A 53 -3.54 12.06 5.78
CA TYR A 53 -3.66 12.73 4.49
C TYR A 53 -3.40 14.22 4.63
N TRP A 54 -2.48 14.72 3.81
CA TRP A 54 -2.02 16.10 3.86
C TRP A 54 -2.43 16.89 2.62
N SER A 55 -2.20 16.34 1.43
CA SER A 55 -2.46 17.00 0.15
C SER A 55 -2.46 16.00 -1.00
N SER A 56 -2.93 16.40 -2.18
CA SER A 56 -2.71 15.66 -3.43
C SER A 56 -1.89 16.50 -4.40
N ILE A 57 -0.98 15.86 -5.13
CA ILE A 57 -0.26 16.47 -6.25
C ILE A 57 -0.81 15.83 -7.53
N SER A 58 -1.31 16.67 -8.45
CA SER A 58 -1.77 16.20 -9.75
C SER A 58 -0.59 16.09 -10.71
N LEU A 59 -0.37 14.89 -11.24
CA LEU A 59 0.61 14.62 -12.28
C LEU A 59 -0.15 14.41 -13.60
N PRO A 60 0.05 15.27 -14.62
CA PRO A 60 -0.66 15.12 -15.90
C PRO A 60 -0.40 13.76 -16.55
N VAL A 61 0.84 13.27 -16.44
CA VAL A 61 1.26 11.96 -16.94
C VAL A 61 2.22 11.34 -15.93
N ILE A 62 1.94 10.10 -15.54
CA ILE A 62 2.91 9.23 -14.88
C ILE A 62 3.13 7.99 -15.75
N VAL A 63 4.40 7.62 -15.89
CA VAL A 63 4.83 6.47 -16.67
C VAL A 63 5.48 5.50 -15.72
N PHE A 64 4.93 4.31 -15.61
CA PHE A 64 5.58 3.20 -14.91
C PHE A 64 6.33 2.32 -15.90
N VAL A 65 7.53 1.91 -15.50
CA VAL A 65 8.44 1.10 -16.33
C VAL A 65 8.95 -0.10 -15.56
N GLU A 66 9.31 -1.14 -16.30
CA GLU A 66 10.12 -2.26 -15.81
C GLU A 66 11.51 -2.22 -16.46
N PRO A 67 12.60 -2.37 -15.67
CA PRO A 67 13.95 -2.47 -16.20
C PRO A 67 14.12 -3.77 -16.99
N ASN A 68 15.01 -3.76 -17.99
CA ASN A 68 15.53 -5.03 -18.49
C ASN A 68 16.46 -5.67 -17.44
N PRO A 69 16.63 -7.00 -17.44
CA PRO A 69 17.55 -7.67 -16.53
C PRO A 69 18.97 -7.05 -16.58
N GLY A 70 19.46 -6.59 -15.43
CA GLY A 70 20.76 -5.95 -15.27
C GLY A 70 20.77 -4.43 -15.41
N GLU A 71 19.66 -3.81 -15.83
CA GLU A 71 19.49 -2.35 -15.90
C GLU A 71 18.95 -1.75 -14.58
N GLU A 72 18.61 -2.56 -13.58
CA GLU A 72 18.07 -2.11 -12.29
C GLU A 72 19.03 -1.13 -11.59
N ARG A 73 20.35 -1.31 -11.80
CA ARG A 73 21.40 -0.42 -11.27
C ARG A 73 21.36 1.01 -11.83
N LEU A 74 20.66 1.23 -12.95
CA LEU A 74 20.50 2.54 -13.58
C LEU A 74 19.39 3.35 -12.91
N PHE A 75 18.60 2.72 -12.05
CA PHE A 75 17.51 3.37 -11.35
C PHE A 75 18.03 4.14 -10.14
N THR A 76 17.40 5.28 -9.89
CA THR A 76 17.69 6.16 -8.76
C THR A 76 16.40 6.45 -8.01
N LEU A 77 16.49 6.85 -6.74
CA LEU A 77 15.30 7.19 -5.97
C LEU A 77 14.63 8.44 -6.58
N VAL A 78 13.30 8.41 -6.70
CA VAL A 78 12.52 9.59 -7.05
C VAL A 78 12.63 10.58 -5.89
N GLU A 79 13.07 11.78 -6.21
CA GLU A 79 13.17 12.90 -5.28
C GLU A 79 12.18 14.01 -5.65
N ARG A 80 12.00 15.00 -4.77
CA ARG A 80 11.07 16.12 -5.02
C ARG A 80 11.24 16.77 -6.41
N PRO A 81 12.45 17.06 -6.91
CA PRO A 81 12.63 17.64 -8.25
C PRO A 81 12.05 16.79 -9.37
N ASP A 82 12.06 15.46 -9.22
CA ASP A 82 11.50 14.53 -10.21
C ASP A 82 9.97 14.56 -10.23
N ILE A 83 9.36 14.85 -9.08
CA ILE A 83 7.92 15.09 -8.98
C ILE A 83 7.56 16.40 -9.69
N GLU A 84 8.36 17.45 -9.48
CA GLU A 84 8.20 18.74 -10.15
C GLU A 84 8.36 18.61 -11.68
N GLU A 85 9.33 17.81 -12.14
CA GLU A 85 9.49 17.45 -13.55
C GLU A 85 8.27 16.69 -14.07
N ALA A 86 7.77 15.69 -13.33
CA ALA A 86 6.58 14.93 -13.69
C ALA A 86 5.31 15.79 -13.76
N MET A 87 5.21 16.85 -12.94
CA MET A 87 4.11 17.83 -13.01
C MET A 87 4.11 18.63 -14.32
N ALA A 88 5.27 18.80 -14.95
CA ALA A 88 5.42 19.50 -16.23
C ALA A 88 5.40 18.55 -17.45
N ARG A 89 5.39 17.24 -17.22
CA ARG A 89 5.46 16.23 -18.28
C ARG A 89 4.18 16.24 -19.13
N THR A 90 4.35 16.23 -20.45
CA THR A 90 3.24 16.20 -21.42
C THR A 90 3.33 15.06 -22.42
N ASP A 91 4.48 14.38 -22.53
CA ASP A 91 4.64 13.23 -23.40
C ASP A 91 3.96 11.99 -22.81
N VAL A 92 3.19 11.29 -23.64
CA VAL A 92 2.46 10.07 -23.28
C VAL A 92 3.04 8.92 -24.11
N PRO A 93 4.06 8.19 -23.63
CA PRO A 93 4.62 7.06 -24.35
C PRO A 93 3.60 5.91 -24.43
N GLN A 94 3.78 4.98 -25.37
CA GLN A 94 2.92 3.81 -25.46
C GLN A 94 3.47 2.66 -24.60
N VAL A 95 2.57 1.83 -24.08
CA VAL A 95 2.94 0.57 -23.39
C VAL A 95 3.78 -0.29 -24.33
N GLY A 96 4.85 -0.89 -23.81
CA GLY A 96 5.83 -1.67 -24.57
C GLY A 96 6.97 -0.85 -25.19
N GLN A 97 6.88 0.49 -25.22
CA GLN A 97 8.00 1.34 -25.67
C GLN A 97 9.05 1.49 -24.58
N ARG A 98 10.29 1.81 -24.97
CA ARG A 98 11.31 2.24 -24.01
C ARG A 98 11.10 3.71 -23.64
N SER A 99 11.11 4.02 -22.35
CA SER A 99 11.03 5.38 -21.83
C SER A 99 11.76 5.49 -20.49
N VAL A 100 11.88 6.71 -19.98
CA VAL A 100 12.21 6.96 -18.58
C VAL A 100 10.91 7.08 -17.79
N GLY A 101 10.78 6.25 -16.76
CA GLY A 101 9.59 6.21 -15.92
C GLY A 101 9.91 5.79 -14.50
N TRP A 102 8.86 5.59 -13.72
CA TRP A 102 8.92 5.24 -12.32
C TRP A 102 8.73 3.73 -12.13
N MET A 103 9.34 3.17 -11.11
CA MET A 103 9.20 1.78 -10.71
C MET A 103 8.98 1.75 -9.21
N LEU A 104 8.05 0.90 -8.78
CA LEU A 104 7.85 0.61 -7.36
C LEU A 104 8.82 -0.50 -6.96
N HIS A 105 9.79 -0.17 -6.11
CA HIS A 105 10.76 -1.13 -5.60
C HIS A 105 10.49 -1.38 -4.12
N PRO A 106 10.21 -2.64 -3.71
CA PRO A 106 10.08 -2.96 -2.29
C PRO A 106 11.44 -2.74 -1.60
N ASP A 107 11.50 -1.91 -0.57
CA ASP A 107 12.68 -1.84 0.27
C ASP A 107 12.64 -2.93 1.33
N MET A 108 13.50 -3.92 1.18
CA MET A 108 13.59 -5.06 2.10
C MET A 108 14.00 -4.66 3.52
N LYS A 109 14.60 -3.47 3.72
CA LYS A 109 15.10 -3.06 5.04
C LYS A 109 14.06 -2.40 5.93
N ASP A 110 13.23 -1.54 5.36
CA ASP A 110 12.30 -0.70 6.11
C ASP A 110 10.82 -1.11 5.93
N GLY A 111 10.55 -2.16 5.15
CA GLY A 111 9.19 -2.60 4.81
C GLY A 111 8.39 -1.56 4.04
N LYS A 112 9.06 -0.56 3.44
CA LYS A 112 8.44 0.53 2.68
C LYS A 112 8.68 0.32 1.20
N ILE A 113 7.71 0.70 0.38
CA ILE A 113 7.93 0.73 -1.07
C ILE A 113 8.60 2.05 -1.43
N LYS A 114 9.78 1.98 -2.04
CA LYS A 114 10.47 3.13 -2.61
C LYS A 114 10.03 3.32 -4.05
N VAL A 115 9.95 4.56 -4.49
CA VAL A 115 9.70 4.88 -5.90
C VAL A 115 11.03 5.23 -6.54
N TRP A 116 11.41 4.48 -7.57
CA TRP A 116 12.65 4.69 -8.30
C TRP A 116 12.34 5.21 -9.70
N LYS A 117 13.24 5.97 -10.31
CA LYS A 117 13.18 6.39 -11.71
C LYS A 117 14.36 5.85 -12.50
N GLY A 118 14.11 5.49 -13.75
CA GLY A 118 15.15 4.97 -14.64
C GLY A 118 14.61 4.61 -16.02
N PRO A 119 15.49 4.18 -16.94
CA PRO A 119 15.10 3.70 -18.25
C PRO A 119 14.48 2.30 -18.15
N GLY A 120 13.36 2.06 -18.83
CA GLY A 120 12.74 0.73 -18.87
C GLY A 120 11.70 0.61 -19.97
N VAL A 121 11.04 -0.55 -20.02
CA VAL A 121 9.89 -0.79 -20.89
C VAL A 121 8.64 -0.28 -20.17
N VAL A 122 7.85 0.55 -20.83
CA VAL A 122 6.62 1.11 -20.28
C VAL A 122 5.61 0.00 -20.05
N THR A 123 5.20 -0.18 -18.80
CA THR A 123 4.19 -1.16 -18.38
C THR A 123 2.84 -0.53 -18.13
N THR A 124 2.82 0.73 -17.67
CA THR A 124 1.58 1.45 -17.40
C THR A 124 1.80 2.93 -17.64
N VAL A 125 0.81 3.57 -18.25
CA VAL A 125 0.74 5.03 -18.35
C VAL A 125 -0.60 5.46 -17.77
N SER A 126 -0.55 6.39 -16.83
CA SER A 126 -1.76 6.99 -16.28
C SER A 126 -1.72 8.49 -16.53
N THR A 127 -2.80 8.99 -17.12
CA THR A 127 -3.07 10.42 -17.22
C THR A 127 -3.81 10.88 -15.97
N ASP A 128 -3.64 12.15 -15.60
CA ASP A 128 -4.29 12.78 -14.43
C ASP A 128 -4.10 12.01 -13.13
N PHE A 129 -2.90 11.45 -12.94
CA PHE A 129 -2.58 10.67 -11.77
C PHE A 129 -2.52 11.57 -10.53
N LYS A 130 -3.28 11.22 -9.50
CA LYS A 130 -3.26 11.90 -8.21
C LYS A 130 -2.31 11.20 -7.27
N LEU A 131 -1.21 11.88 -6.97
CA LEU A 131 -0.24 11.45 -5.98
C LEU A 131 -0.70 11.97 -4.60
N GLU A 132 -1.42 11.12 -3.88
CA GLU A 132 -1.93 11.39 -2.53
C GLU A 132 -0.76 11.41 -1.53
N MET A 133 -0.47 12.57 -0.96
CA MET A 133 0.60 12.76 0.01
C MET A 133 0.09 12.60 1.43
N VAL A 134 0.79 11.80 2.21
CA VAL A 134 0.54 11.55 3.63
C VAL A 134 1.70 12.04 4.49
N LYS A 135 1.39 12.39 5.73
CA LYS A 135 2.37 12.46 6.82
C LYS A 135 2.34 11.12 7.55
N PRO A 136 3.40 10.30 7.45
CA PRO A 136 3.41 8.98 8.06
C PRO A 136 3.15 9.08 9.55
N PHE A 137 2.35 8.15 10.07
CA PHE A 137 2.20 8.03 11.52
C PHE A 137 3.56 7.71 12.14
N LYS A 138 3.84 8.30 13.30
CA LYS A 138 4.98 7.89 14.10
C LYS A 138 4.67 6.55 14.77
N ARG A 139 5.70 5.82 15.18
CA ARG A 139 5.54 4.51 15.83
C ARG A 139 4.73 4.57 17.13
N ASP A 140 4.75 5.70 17.84
CA ASP A 140 3.99 5.94 19.08
C ASP A 140 2.54 6.41 18.83
N ASP A 141 2.16 6.71 17.57
CA ASP A 141 0.79 7.09 17.24
C ASP A 141 -0.12 5.85 17.27
N PRO A 142 -1.26 5.87 17.99
CA PRO A 142 -2.19 4.73 18.04
C PRO A 142 -2.76 4.35 16.67
N ARG A 143 -2.71 5.26 15.69
CA ARG A 143 -3.11 4.99 14.30
C ARG A 143 -2.07 4.20 13.52
N HIS A 144 -0.84 4.06 14.00
CA HIS A 144 0.18 3.29 13.30
C HIS A 144 -0.17 1.80 13.27
N LEU A 145 -0.12 1.15 12.10
CA LEU A 145 -0.57 -0.25 11.92
C LEU A 145 0.10 -1.25 12.85
N SER A 146 1.39 -1.06 13.16
CA SER A 146 2.11 -1.95 14.08
C SER A 146 1.54 -1.97 15.50
N ASN A 147 0.75 -0.97 15.85
CA ASN A 147 0.12 -0.84 17.17
C ASN A 147 -1.26 -1.51 17.19
N TRP A 148 -1.74 -1.99 16.05
CA TRP A 148 -3.03 -2.64 15.95
C TRP A 148 -2.93 -4.10 16.38
N PRO A 149 -3.97 -4.64 17.04
CA PRO A 149 -4.06 -6.07 17.27
C PRO A 149 -3.88 -6.85 15.96
N ALA A 150 -3.15 -7.96 16.03
CA ALA A 150 -2.93 -8.83 14.89
C ALA A 150 -4.28 -9.21 14.24
N GLY A 151 -4.33 -9.11 12.91
CA GLY A 151 -5.51 -9.41 12.12
C GLY A 151 -6.66 -8.39 12.20
N LEU A 152 -6.55 -7.30 12.99
CA LEU A 152 -7.60 -6.28 13.06
C LEU A 152 -7.93 -5.71 11.68
N PHE A 153 -6.89 -5.38 10.88
CA PHE A 153 -7.10 -4.85 9.53
C PHE A 153 -7.87 -5.81 8.63
N GLY A 154 -7.54 -7.11 8.66
CA GLY A 154 -8.28 -8.13 7.92
C GLY A 154 -9.72 -8.29 8.39
N ARG A 155 -9.99 -8.20 9.70
CA ARG A 155 -11.37 -8.22 10.24
C ARG A 155 -12.19 -7.03 9.76
N LEU A 156 -11.60 -5.83 9.75
CA LEU A 156 -12.26 -4.61 9.25
C LEU A 156 -12.62 -4.73 7.76
N LEU A 157 -11.69 -5.25 6.95
CA LEU A 157 -11.93 -5.49 5.53
C LEU A 157 -13.06 -6.52 5.31
N ARG A 158 -13.08 -7.62 6.07
CA ARG A 158 -14.16 -8.63 5.97
C ARG A 158 -15.52 -8.06 6.37
N ALA A 159 -15.59 -7.32 7.48
CA ALA A 159 -16.83 -6.67 7.89
C ALA A 159 -17.36 -5.71 6.80
N ARG A 160 -16.47 -4.93 6.16
CA ARG A 160 -16.87 -4.05 5.05
C ARG A 160 -17.31 -4.84 3.81
N LEU A 161 -16.66 -5.96 3.50
CA LEU A 161 -17.05 -6.84 2.39
C LEU A 161 -18.46 -7.40 2.62
N GLU A 162 -18.75 -7.91 3.81
CA GLU A 162 -20.07 -8.43 4.18
C GLU A 162 -21.17 -7.36 4.06
N GLU A 163 -20.88 -6.12 4.49
CA GLU A 163 -21.80 -4.98 4.31
C GLU A 163 -22.09 -4.69 2.83
N LEU A 164 -21.06 -4.68 1.98
CA LEU A 164 -21.20 -4.40 0.55
C LEU A 164 -21.95 -5.52 -0.17
N GLU A 165 -21.65 -6.78 0.14
CA GLU A 165 -22.34 -7.93 -0.44
C GLU A 165 -23.84 -7.94 -0.04
N ALA A 166 -24.16 -7.56 1.20
CA ALA A 166 -25.55 -7.40 1.64
C ALA A 166 -26.27 -6.26 0.91
N GLN A 167 -25.57 -5.16 0.60
CA GLN A 167 -26.11 -4.05 -0.19
C GLN A 167 -26.34 -4.47 -1.65
N ASP A 168 -25.40 -5.19 -2.26
CA ASP A 168 -25.51 -5.70 -3.64
C ASP A 168 -26.66 -6.71 -3.79
N GLN A 169 -26.93 -7.54 -2.78
CA GLN A 169 -28.08 -8.45 -2.78
C GLN A 169 -29.43 -7.72 -2.76
N GLN A 170 -29.46 -6.49 -2.23
CA GLN A 170 -30.64 -5.62 -2.20
C GLN A 170 -30.72 -4.69 -3.42
N ALA A 171 -29.68 -4.65 -4.26
CA ALA A 171 -29.62 -3.78 -5.41
C ALA A 171 -30.61 -4.23 -6.51
N PRO A 172 -31.16 -3.29 -7.31
CA PRO A 172 -32.00 -3.61 -8.46
C PRO A 172 -31.34 -4.59 -9.43
N ALA A 173 -32.12 -5.53 -9.96
CA ALA A 173 -31.65 -6.48 -10.96
C ALA A 173 -31.03 -5.76 -12.17
N GLY A 174 -29.77 -6.08 -12.48
CA GLY A 174 -29.00 -5.47 -13.57
C GLY A 174 -28.03 -4.37 -13.13
N GLN A 175 -27.97 -4.01 -11.85
CA GLN A 175 -26.90 -3.17 -11.32
C GLN A 175 -25.58 -3.97 -11.26
N ALA A 176 -24.49 -3.36 -11.71
CA ALA A 176 -23.16 -3.96 -11.60
C ALA A 176 -22.72 -4.02 -10.13
N PRO A 177 -21.97 -5.06 -9.72
CA PRO A 177 -21.47 -5.16 -8.35
C PRO A 177 -20.60 -3.97 -7.96
N ASP A 178 -20.60 -3.60 -6.68
CA ASP A 178 -19.73 -2.52 -6.20
C ASP A 178 -18.25 -2.88 -6.48
N PRO A 179 -17.48 -2.06 -7.24
CA PRO A 179 -16.08 -2.35 -7.55
C PRO A 179 -15.18 -2.43 -6.31
N ALA A 180 -15.63 -1.93 -5.15
CA ALA A 180 -14.94 -2.10 -3.87
C ALA A 180 -14.91 -3.56 -3.41
N ILE A 181 -15.90 -4.38 -3.76
CA ILE A 181 -15.94 -5.83 -3.41
C ILE A 181 -14.69 -6.53 -3.94
N ALA A 182 -14.46 -6.45 -5.26
CA ALA A 182 -13.31 -7.08 -5.90
C ALA A 182 -11.98 -6.55 -5.35
N ARG A 183 -11.92 -5.26 -5.02
CA ARG A 183 -10.73 -4.63 -4.43
C ARG A 183 -10.44 -5.14 -3.03
N ILE A 184 -11.45 -5.22 -2.17
CA ILE A 184 -11.32 -5.72 -0.80
C ILE A 184 -10.93 -7.20 -0.81
N GLN A 185 -11.52 -8.00 -1.70
CA GLN A 185 -11.13 -9.40 -1.90
C GLN A 185 -9.64 -9.54 -2.25
N GLN A 186 -9.14 -8.76 -3.22
CA GLN A 186 -7.70 -8.74 -3.57
C GLN A 186 -6.81 -8.32 -2.39
N MET A 187 -7.25 -7.36 -1.57
CA MET A 187 -6.51 -6.95 -0.37
C MET A 187 -6.44 -8.09 0.65
N LEU A 188 -7.54 -8.80 0.87
CA LEU A 188 -7.62 -9.95 1.79
C LEU A 188 -6.76 -11.13 1.31
N GLU A 189 -6.76 -11.43 0.01
CA GLU A 189 -5.91 -12.47 -0.58
C GLU A 189 -4.42 -12.20 -0.30
N ARG A 190 -3.96 -10.95 -0.51
CA ARG A 190 -2.58 -10.56 -0.22
C ARG A 190 -2.21 -10.73 1.26
N LEU A 191 -3.12 -10.34 2.16
CA LEU A 191 -2.91 -10.51 3.61
C LEU A 191 -2.82 -12.00 4.01
N SER A 192 -3.53 -12.89 3.31
CA SER A 192 -3.46 -14.33 3.60
C SER A 192 -2.17 -14.99 3.11
N VAL A 193 -1.57 -14.49 2.04
CA VAL A 193 -0.27 -14.99 1.52
C VAL A 193 0.87 -14.62 2.47
N ASP A 194 0.85 -13.41 3.03
CA ASP A 194 1.86 -12.95 4.00
C ASP A 194 1.81 -13.73 5.34
N GLN A 195 0.70 -14.41 5.65
CA GLN A 195 0.57 -15.26 6.85
C GLN A 195 0.97 -16.72 6.61
N SER A 196 1.14 -17.15 5.35
CA SER A 196 1.55 -18.51 5.02
C SER A 196 3.05 -18.71 4.87
N ASP A 197 3.85 -17.63 4.86
CA ASP A 197 5.32 -17.66 4.71
C ASP A 197 6.09 -17.61 6.05
N GLU A 198 5.40 -17.74 7.19
CA GLU A 198 6.05 -18.11 8.47
C GLU A 198 6.21 -19.64 8.60
N THR A 199 6.87 -20.29 7.63
CA THR A 199 7.75 -21.40 8.01
C THR A 199 8.99 -20.78 8.63
N LEU A 200 8.87 -20.48 9.93
CA LEU A 200 10.03 -20.24 10.79
C LEU A 200 11.07 -21.31 10.46
N PRO A 201 12.30 -20.96 10.08
CA PRO A 201 13.37 -21.95 10.05
C PRO A 201 13.44 -22.55 11.46
N ASP A 202 13.38 -23.88 11.54
CA ASP A 202 13.59 -24.62 12.78
C ASP A 202 14.75 -23.97 13.54
N ALA A 203 14.50 -23.65 14.81
CA ALA A 203 15.49 -23.10 15.70
C ALA A 203 16.82 -23.88 15.52
N PRO A 204 17.97 -23.19 15.46
CA PRO A 204 19.25 -23.90 15.45
C PRO A 204 19.26 -24.87 16.65
N PRO A 205 19.76 -26.11 16.46
CA PRO A 205 19.79 -27.07 17.55
C PRO A 205 20.51 -26.44 18.75
N PRO A 206 20.07 -26.74 19.98
CA PRO A 206 20.60 -26.10 21.17
C PRO A 206 22.13 -26.30 21.23
N ASP A 207 22.82 -25.20 21.52
CA ASP A 207 24.25 -25.17 21.79
C ASP A 207 24.60 -26.28 22.78
N HIS A 208 25.48 -27.19 22.35
CA HIS A 208 26.18 -28.07 23.27
C HIS A 208 26.91 -27.20 24.30
N PRO A 209 26.73 -27.45 25.61
CA PRO A 209 27.50 -26.72 26.59
C PRO A 209 28.97 -27.09 26.43
N GLU A 210 29.79 -26.08 26.15
CA GLU A 210 31.23 -26.17 26.24
C GLU A 210 31.64 -26.63 27.65
N GLY A 211 32.60 -27.54 27.70
CA GLY A 211 33.70 -27.38 28.65
C GLY A 211 33.85 -28.44 29.74
N ASN A 212 35.04 -29.03 29.68
CA ASN A 212 35.89 -29.47 30.78
C ASN A 212 35.61 -30.82 31.44
N SER A 213 36.49 -31.78 31.13
CA SER A 213 37.27 -32.46 32.16
C SER A 213 38.60 -32.99 31.60
N GLN A 214 39.68 -32.38 32.12
CA GLN A 214 41.05 -32.88 32.32
C GLN A 214 41.95 -33.21 31.12
#